data_AF-A0A937FKA8-F1
#
_entry.id   AF-A0A937FKA8-F1
#
_cell.length_a   1.000
_cell.length_b   1.000
_cell.length_c   1.000
_cell.angle_alpha   90.00
_cell.angle_beta   90.00
_cell.angle_gamma   90.00
#
_symmetry.space_group_name_H-M   'P 1'
#
loop_
_entity.id
_entity.type
_entity.pdbx_description
1 polymer ?
#
loop_
_entity_poly.entity_id
_entity_poly.type
_entity_poly.pdbx_seq_one_letter_code
_entity_poly.pdbx_strand_id
1 'polypeptide(L)' 'MSNAEDLEKELVGLKLKKRELILAGKNTDTIDEKIRQIEQTIKEKYEKENNDL' A
#
# COMPACT_ATOMS: atom_id res chain seq x y z
N MET A 1 -7.98 -12.39 11.51
CA MET A 1 -7.80 -11.34 10.48
C MET A 1 -6.33 -11.00 10.51
N SER A 2 -5.63 -11.32 9.42
CA SER A 2 -4.17 -11.24 9.37
C SER A 2 -3.74 -9.78 9.18
N ASN A 3 -2.63 -9.38 9.81
CA ASN A 3 -2.00 -8.08 9.58
C ASN A 3 -1.67 -7.81 8.09
N ALA A 4 -1.68 -8.83 7.21
CA ALA A 4 -1.49 -8.67 5.77
C ALA A 4 -2.79 -8.22 5.05
N GLU A 5 -3.95 -8.77 5.40
CA GLU A 5 -5.24 -8.35 4.83
C GLU A 5 -5.54 -6.87 5.13
N ASP A 6 -5.14 -6.39 6.32
CA ASP A 6 -5.35 -5.00 6.70
C ASP A 6 -4.46 -4.05 5.88
N LEU A 7 -3.21 -4.45 5.61
CA LEU A 7 -2.31 -3.70 4.73
C LEU A 7 -2.81 -3.68 3.28
N GLU A 8 -3.37 -4.78 2.79
CA GLU A 8 -3.96 -4.83 1.45
C GLU A 8 -5.20 -3.93 1.33
N LYS A 9 -6.07 -3.92 2.35
CA LYS A 9 -7.22 -2.99 2.41
C LYS A 9 -6.78 -1.53 2.44
N GLU A 10 -5.76 -1.22 3.24
CA GLU A 10 -5.20 0.14 3.29
C GLU A 10 -4.63 0.56 1.93
N LEU A 11 -3.90 -0.34 1.26
CA LEU A 11 -3.34 -0.10 -0.07
C LEU A 11 -4.43 0.21 -1.11
N VAL A 12 -5.54 -0.53 -1.10
CA VAL A 12 -6.70 -0.27 -1.96
C VAL A 12 -7.29 1.12 -1.67
N GLY A 13 -7.47 1.46 -0.40
CA GLY A 13 -7.95 2.78 0.02
C GLY A 13 -7.07 3.92 -0.48
N LEU A 14 -5.74 3.78 -0.35
CA LEU A 14 -4.78 4.77 -0.83
C LEU A 14 -4.78 4.92 -2.36
N LYS A 15 -4.91 3.82 -3.11
CA LYS A 15 -5.00 3.85 -4.57
C LYS A 15 -6.27 4.55 -5.05
N LEU A 16 -7.40 4.32 -4.38
CA LEU A 16 -8.64 5.05 -4.64
C LEU A 16 -8.47 6.54 -4.31
N LYS A 17 -7.87 6.87 -3.17
CA LYS A 17 -7.65 8.26 -2.77
C LYS A 17 -6.71 8.99 -3.73
N LYS A 18 -5.65 8.33 -4.20
CA LYS A 18 -4.75 8.84 -5.24
C LYS A 18 -5.54 9.22 -6.49
N ARG A 19 -6.43 8.34 -6.94
CA ARG A 19 -7.27 8.57 -8.12
C ARG A 19 -8.14 9.81 -7.96
N GLU A 20 -8.77 10.00 -6.80
CA GLU A 20 -9.55 11.22 -6.50
C GLU A 20 -8.69 12.48 -6.59
N LEU A 21 -7.48 12.45 -6.02
CA LEU A 21 -6.57 13.60 -6.04
C LEU A 21 -6.10 13.94 -7.46
N ILE A 22 -5.75 12.93 -8.27
CA ILE A 22 -5.38 13.11 -9.68
C ILE A 22 -6.52 13.76 -10.45
N LEU A 23 -7.75 13.26 -10.29
CA LEU A 23 -8.93 13.82 -10.95
C LEU A 23 -9.20 15.26 -10.51
N ALA A 24 -8.86 15.60 -9.27
CA ALA A 24 -8.95 16.96 -8.74
C ALA A 24 -7.74 17.85 -9.11
N GLY A 25 -6.76 17.35 -9.88
CA GLY A 25 -5.54 18.08 -10.23
C GLY A 25 -4.63 18.39 -9.04
N LYS A 26 -4.72 17.60 -7.96
CA LYS A 26 -3.96 17.78 -6.71
C LYS A 26 -2.67 16.96 -6.73
N ASN A 27 -1.67 17.45 -6.00
CA ASN A 27 -0.42 16.72 -5.77
C ASN A 27 -0.70 15.39 -5.03
N THR A 28 -0.01 14.32 -5.44
CA THR A 28 -0.15 12.97 -4.87
C THR A 28 1.12 12.43 -4.23
N ASP A 29 2.21 13.19 -4.16
CA ASP A 29 3.54 12.72 -3.75
C ASP A 29 3.51 12.03 -2.38
N THR A 30 2.75 12.57 -1.44
CA THR A 30 2.58 11.97 -0.11
C THR A 30 1.80 10.66 -0.14
N ILE A 31 0.81 10.52 -1.01
CA ILE A 31 0.07 9.26 -1.19
C ILE A 31 0.95 8.24 -1.91
N ASP A 32 1.73 8.67 -2.89
CA ASP A 32 2.65 7.84 -3.62
C ASP A 32 3.72 7.25 -2.71
N GLU A 33 4.25 8.05 -1.79
CA GLU A 33 5.19 7.57 -0.79
C GLU A 33 4.57 6.54 0.16
N LYS A 34 3.36 6.79 0.66
CA LYS A 34 2.66 5.84 1.53
C LYS A 34 2.35 4.52 0.82
N ILE A 35 1.92 4.57 -0.44
CA ILE A 35 1.69 3.38 -1.26
C ILE A 35 2.97 2.55 -1.36
N ARG A 36 4.10 3.19 -1.69
CA ARG A 36 5.40 2.49 -1.79
C ARG A 36 5.81 1.82 -0.48
N GLN A 37 5.64 2.51 0.65
CA GLN A 37 5.98 1.97 1.97
C GLN A 37 5.13 0.73 2.32
N ILE A 38 3.83 0.76 2.02
CA ILE A 38 2.94 -0.38 2.27
C ILE A 38 3.25 -1.54 1.32
N GLU A 39 3.46 -1.27 0.04
CA GLU A 39 3.85 -2.31 -0.94
C GLU A 39 5.17 -2.99 -0.55
N GLN A 40 6.15 -2.21 -0.08
CA GLN A 40 7.41 -2.74 0.44
C GLN A 40 7.20 -3.58 1.71
N THR A 41 6.38 -3.11 2.65
CA THR A 41 6.08 -3.85 3.89
C THR A 41 5.38 -5.19 3.59
N ILE A 42 4.42 -5.19 2.66
CA ILE A 42 3.73 -6.41 2.22
C ILE A 42 4.73 -7.37 1.59
N LYS A 43 5.58 -6.88 0.69
CA LYS A 43 6.63 -7.68 0.04
C LYS A 43 7.58 -8.31 1.06
N GLU A 44 8.09 -7.54 2.01
CA GLU A 44 9.00 -8.04 3.05
C GLU A 44 8.35 -9.12 3.94
N LYS A 45 7.05 -8.99 4.22
CA LYS A 45 6.31 -10.03 4.97
C LYS A 45 6.21 -11.32 4.18
N TYR A 46 5.81 -11.25 2.91
CA TYR A 46 5.74 -12.43 2.05
C TYR A 46 7.11 -13.07 1.83
N GLU A 47 8.18 -12.28 1.69
CA GLU A 47 9.55 -12.80 1.56
C GLU A 47 10.03 -13.50 2.84
N LYS A 48 9.68 -12.99 4.03
CA LYS A 48 9.99 -13.66 5.30
C LYS A 48 9.23 -14.97 5.45
N GLU A 49 7.92 -14.97 5.19
CA GLU A 49 7.09 -16.17 5.27
C GLU A 49 7.54 -17.29 4.32
N ASN A 50 8.11 -16.95 3.15
CA ASN A 50 8.62 -17.93 2.19
C ASN A 50 10.08 -18.38 2.44
N ASN A 51 10.85 -17.66 3.26
CA ASN A 51 12.23 -18.03 3.62
C ASN A 51 12.34 -18.78 4.97
N ASP A 52 11.27 -18.84 5.74
CA ASP A 52 11.17 -19.60 7.00
C ASP A 52 10.62 -21.04 6.81
N LEU A 53 10.56 -21.54 5.57
CA LEU A 53 10.18 -22.92 5.16
C LEU A 53 11.38 -23.70 4.62
#